data_AF-A0A969HJZ9-F1
#
_entry.id   AF-A0A969HJZ9-F1
#
_cell.length_a   1.000
_cell.length_b   1.000
_cell.length_c   1.000
_cell.angle_alpha   90.00
_cell.angle_beta   90.00
_cell.angle_gamma   90.00
#
_symmetry.space_group_name_H-M   'P 1'
#
loop_
_entity.id
_entity.type
_entity.pdbx_description
1 polymer ?
#
loop_
_entity_poly.entity_id
_entity_poly.type
_entity_poly.pdbx_seq_one_letter_code
_entity_poly.pdbx_strand_id
1 'polypeptide(L)'
;MLNITPRMGASFQYRPESGANTIFKAIPAEAPQWLRLVREGNRFSAYFADNRGNWKLLDQVDLRMPRQLWIGMAVTSHDNRVRTQGVFEHLSVRSLSSQTQGLPPIARGGQDDQNNRDWDKSKGRGKAKGRDKDGDDDDDDRNQGRAKPRAGIKMTTTMMINSVKAAEC
;
A
#
# COMPACT_ATOMS: atom_id res chain seq x y z
N MET A 1 14.45 -10.79 -3.96
CA MET A 1 14.50 -11.16 -2.53
C MET A 1 14.95 -9.97 -1.71
N LEU A 2 14.53 -9.91 -0.44
CA LEU A 2 15.07 -9.02 0.57
C LEU A 2 15.81 -9.90 1.59
N ASN A 3 17.09 -9.62 1.84
CA ASN A 3 17.96 -10.47 2.65
C ASN A 3 18.95 -9.65 3.47
N ILE A 4 19.57 -10.28 4.46
CA ILE A 4 20.68 -9.71 5.23
C ILE A 4 21.87 -10.66 5.20
N THR A 5 23.07 -10.12 5.08
CA THR A 5 24.32 -10.89 5.15
C THR A 5 25.33 -10.18 6.04
N PRO A 6 26.23 -10.90 6.72
CA PRO A 6 27.26 -10.27 7.54
C PRO A 6 28.18 -9.32 6.76
N ARG A 7 28.47 -9.63 5.48
CA ARG A 7 29.43 -8.86 4.68
C ARG A 7 28.83 -7.63 3.99
N MET A 8 27.62 -7.74 3.45
CA MET A 8 27.00 -6.68 2.63
C MET A 8 25.86 -5.96 3.35
N GLY A 9 25.43 -6.46 4.51
CA GLY A 9 24.28 -5.96 5.25
C GLY A 9 22.95 -6.29 4.59
N ALA A 10 21.98 -5.39 4.69
CA ALA A 10 20.66 -5.57 4.13
C ALA A 10 20.71 -5.31 2.62
N SER A 11 20.17 -6.23 1.82
CA SER A 11 20.13 -6.09 0.37
C SER A 11 18.77 -6.45 -0.21
N PHE A 12 18.39 -5.74 -1.26
CA PHE A 12 17.21 -6.02 -2.06
C PHE A 12 17.65 -6.37 -3.48
N GLN A 13 17.24 -7.54 -3.96
CA GLN A 13 17.60 -8.07 -5.26
C GLN A 13 16.34 -8.37 -6.07
N TYR A 14 16.34 -8.08 -7.37
CA TYR A 14 15.21 -8.37 -8.24
C TYR A 14 15.67 -8.53 -9.69
N ARG A 15 14.80 -9.09 -10.53
CA ARG A 15 14.96 -9.04 -11.98
C ARG A 15 13.89 -8.12 -12.57
N PRO A 16 14.22 -7.25 -13.54
CA PRO A 16 13.23 -6.40 -14.19
C PRO A 16 12.24 -7.22 -15.01
N GLU A 17 12.70 -8.33 -15.60
CA GLU A 17 11.90 -9.22 -16.44
C GLU A 17 12.31 -10.69 -16.23
N SER A 18 11.53 -11.63 -16.77
CA SER A 18 11.88 -13.06 -16.73
C SER A 18 13.17 -13.32 -17.51
N GLY A 19 14.09 -14.09 -16.95
CA GLY A 19 15.38 -14.40 -17.58
C GLY A 19 16.41 -13.25 -17.60
N ALA A 20 16.05 -12.03 -17.20
CA ALA A 20 16.98 -10.90 -17.17
C ALA A 20 18.07 -11.04 -16.08
N ASN A 21 19.10 -10.21 -16.17
CA ASN A 21 20.12 -10.11 -15.11
C ASN A 21 19.50 -9.59 -13.81
N THR A 22 20.02 -10.09 -12.68
CA THR A 22 19.63 -9.61 -11.35
C THR A 22 20.23 -8.22 -11.10
N ILE A 23 19.38 -7.30 -10.66
CA ILE A 23 19.76 -6.01 -10.12
C ILE A 23 19.69 -6.11 -8.59
N PHE A 24 20.62 -5.48 -7.90
CA PHE A 24 20.56 -5.39 -6.44
C PHE A 24 21.03 -4.05 -5.91
N LYS A 25 20.52 -3.72 -4.73
CA LYS A 25 20.98 -2.62 -3.89
C LYS A 25 21.26 -3.14 -2.49
N ALA A 26 22.38 -2.75 -1.91
CA ALA A 26 22.78 -3.14 -0.56
C ALA A 26 23.12 -1.90 0.26
N ILE A 27 22.91 -2.02 1.57
CA ILE A 27 23.24 -0.99 2.55
C ILE A 27 23.88 -1.65 3.77
N PRO A 28 24.83 -0.98 4.44
CA PRO A 28 25.39 -1.48 5.69
C PRO A 28 24.30 -1.67 6.74
N ALA A 29 24.21 -2.87 7.28
CA ALA A 29 23.35 -3.24 8.39
C ALA A 29 23.88 -4.56 8.99
N GLU A 30 23.69 -4.77 10.28
CA GLU A 30 24.11 -6.00 10.96
C GLU A 30 22.93 -6.63 11.67
N ALA A 31 22.82 -7.95 11.58
CA ALA A 31 21.79 -8.68 12.31
C ALA A 31 22.00 -8.52 13.84
N PRO A 32 20.94 -8.44 14.66
CA PRO A 32 19.53 -8.57 14.30
C PRO A 32 18.96 -7.36 13.55
N GLN A 33 18.14 -7.60 12.53
CA GLN A 33 17.38 -6.56 11.81
C GLN A 33 15.98 -7.03 11.50
N TRP A 34 15.03 -6.10 11.58
CA TRP A 34 13.72 -6.30 10.96
C TRP A 34 13.82 -6.05 9.46
N LEU A 35 13.18 -6.90 8.69
CA LEU A 35 12.99 -6.74 7.25
C LEU A 35 11.49 -6.66 6.96
N ARG A 36 11.13 -5.80 6.01
CA ARG A 36 9.76 -5.69 5.54
C ARG A 36 9.75 -5.49 4.03
N LEU A 37 8.98 -6.34 3.35
CA LEU A 37 8.69 -6.20 1.94
C LEU A 37 7.20 -5.85 1.79
N VAL A 38 6.93 -4.70 1.21
CA VAL A 38 5.58 -4.22 0.90
C VAL A 38 5.37 -4.32 -0.60
N ARG A 39 4.25 -4.92 -1.01
CA ARG A 39 3.77 -4.91 -2.39
C ARG A 39 2.46 -4.14 -2.47
N GLU A 40 2.40 -3.15 -3.34
CA GLU A 40 1.18 -2.43 -3.71
C GLU A 40 0.97 -2.51 -5.23
N GLY A 41 0.15 -3.46 -5.69
CA GLY A 41 0.01 -3.71 -7.13
C GLY A 41 1.33 -4.23 -7.73
N ASN A 42 1.97 -3.43 -8.59
CA ASN A 42 3.29 -3.74 -9.15
C ASN A 42 4.44 -3.09 -8.39
N ARG A 43 4.17 -2.26 -7.39
CA ARG A 43 5.21 -1.56 -6.65
C ARG A 43 5.68 -2.39 -5.48
N PHE A 44 6.99 -2.60 -5.39
CA PHE A 44 7.65 -3.31 -4.31
C PHE A 44 8.55 -2.33 -3.56
N SER A 45 8.32 -2.18 -2.25
CA SER A 45 9.12 -1.34 -1.36
C SER A 45 9.77 -2.22 -0.30
N ALA A 46 11.09 -2.20 -0.26
CA ALA A 46 11.91 -2.96 0.68
C ALA A 46 12.37 -2.04 1.82
N TYR A 47 12.13 -2.47 3.05
CA TYR A 47 12.50 -1.73 4.26
C TYR A 47 13.30 -2.63 5.20
N PHE A 48 14.09 -1.97 6.04
CA PHE A 48 14.79 -2.58 7.16
C PHE A 48 14.63 -1.70 8.40
N ALA A 49 14.74 -2.28 9.59
CA ALA A 49 14.74 -1.52 10.84
C ALA A 49 15.64 -2.17 11.91
N ASP A 50 16.14 -1.33 12.80
CA ASP A 50 16.76 -1.76 14.04
C ASP A 50 15.72 -2.38 15.02
N ASN A 51 16.20 -2.93 16.13
CA ASN A 51 15.34 -3.52 17.18
C ASN A 51 14.31 -2.53 17.78
N ARG A 52 14.47 -1.23 17.56
CA ARG A 52 13.54 -0.18 18.04
C ARG A 52 12.40 0.08 17.06
N GLY A 53 12.40 -0.60 15.90
CA GLY A 53 11.37 -0.46 14.88
C GLY A 53 11.51 0.80 14.03
N ASN A 54 12.71 1.41 13.97
CA ASN A 54 12.98 2.55 13.10
C ASN A 54 13.10 2.12 11.64
N TRP A 55 11.97 2.06 10.94
CA TRP A 55 11.91 1.62 9.55
C TRP A 55 12.53 2.62 8.58
N LYS A 56 13.48 2.16 7.78
CA LYS A 56 14.13 2.90 6.70
C LYS A 56 13.87 2.19 5.37
N LEU A 57 13.57 2.98 4.34
CA LEU A 57 13.45 2.46 2.97
C LEU A 57 14.85 2.11 2.44
N LEU A 58 15.02 0.87 2.02
CA LEU A 58 16.22 0.41 1.33
C LEU A 58 16.11 0.75 -0.16
N ASP A 59 15.02 0.29 -0.78
CA ASP A 59 14.74 0.55 -2.19
C ASP A 59 13.27 0.37 -2.56
N GLN A 60 12.89 0.92 -3.72
CA GLN A 60 11.57 0.76 -4.28
C GLN A 60 11.65 0.57 -5.80
N VAL A 61 10.86 -0.39 -6.30
CA VAL A 61 10.84 -0.74 -7.73
C VAL A 61 9.43 -1.08 -8.19
N ASP A 62 9.09 -0.73 -9.42
CA ASP A 62 7.89 -1.21 -10.10
C ASP A 62 8.23 -2.47 -10.92
N LEU A 63 7.67 -3.61 -10.53
CA LEU A 63 7.84 -4.90 -11.19
C LEU A 63 6.48 -5.49 -11.52
N ARG A 64 6.26 -5.74 -12.82
CA ARG A 64 5.03 -6.40 -13.29
C ARG A 64 5.06 -7.86 -12.84
N MET A 65 4.13 -8.21 -11.96
CA MET A 65 4.05 -9.54 -11.36
C MET A 65 2.60 -10.04 -11.36
N PRO A 66 2.36 -11.36 -11.49
CA PRO A 66 1.03 -11.94 -11.34
C PRO A 66 0.37 -11.55 -10.00
N ARG A 67 -0.96 -11.63 -9.95
CA ARG A 67 -1.71 -11.32 -8.72
C ARG A 67 -1.38 -12.27 -7.57
N GLN A 68 -1.15 -13.54 -7.89
CA GLN A 68 -0.77 -14.57 -6.93
C GLN A 68 0.74 -14.79 -7.00
N LEU A 69 1.38 -14.75 -5.84
CA LEU A 69 2.81 -14.96 -5.68
C LEU A 69 3.06 -15.89 -4.51
N TRP A 70 4.14 -16.65 -4.60
CA TRP A 70 4.68 -17.39 -3.47
C TRP A 70 5.65 -16.50 -2.70
N ILE A 71 5.54 -16.53 -1.38
CA ILE A 71 6.45 -15.86 -0.46
C ILE A 71 7.03 -16.92 0.46
N GLY A 72 8.31 -16.79 0.76
CA GLY A 72 9.03 -17.76 1.57
C GLY A 72 10.32 -17.18 2.11
N MET A 73 10.89 -17.91 3.06
CA MET A 73 12.16 -17.57 3.70
C MET A 73 13.21 -18.53 3.16
N ALA A 74 14.41 -18.02 2.92
CA ALA A 74 15.52 -18.80 2.41
C ALA A 74 16.79 -18.45 3.19
N VAL A 75 17.61 -19.47 3.48
CA VAL A 75 18.96 -19.32 4.01
C VAL A 75 19.93 -19.88 2.98
N THR A 76 20.94 -19.11 2.61
CA THR A 76 21.94 -19.51 1.62
C THR A 76 23.34 -19.20 2.15
N SER A 77 24.30 -20.09 1.97
CA SER A 77 25.65 -19.92 2.51
C SER A 77 26.63 -19.15 1.59
N HIS A 78 26.31 -18.99 0.30
CA HIS A 78 27.21 -18.51 -0.76
C HIS A 78 28.49 -19.34 -0.97
N ASP A 79 28.95 -20.09 0.03
CA ASP A 79 30.01 -21.09 -0.05
C ASP A 79 29.39 -22.49 0.12
N ASN A 80 29.76 -23.43 -0.75
CA ASN A 80 29.28 -24.81 -0.67
C ASN A 80 30.04 -25.64 0.39
N ARG A 81 31.11 -25.09 0.98
CA ARG A 81 31.90 -25.73 2.04
C ARG A 81 31.49 -25.32 3.44
N VAL A 82 30.73 -24.23 3.57
CA VAL A 82 30.34 -23.66 4.85
C VAL A 82 28.84 -23.87 5.04
N ARG A 83 28.42 -24.20 6.26
CA ARG A 83 27.00 -24.27 6.60
C ARG A 83 26.58 -22.91 7.16
N THR A 84 25.54 -22.29 6.60
CA THR A 84 24.98 -21.06 7.17
C THR A 84 23.69 -21.36 7.93
N GLN A 85 23.54 -20.73 9.09
CA GLN A 85 22.32 -20.72 9.86
C GLN A 85 21.74 -19.31 9.87
N GLY A 86 20.46 -19.20 9.51
CA GLY A 86 19.66 -17.98 9.68
C GLY A 86 18.56 -18.25 10.70
N VAL A 87 18.45 -17.37 11.70
CA VAL A 87 17.36 -17.41 12.69
C VAL A 87 16.37 -16.31 12.38
N PHE A 88 15.12 -16.72 12.35
CA PHE A 88 13.99 -16.01 11.79
C PHE A 88 12.89 -15.95 12.84
N GLU A 89 12.45 -14.76 13.20
CA GLU A 89 11.49 -14.55 14.29
C GLU A 89 10.40 -13.56 13.88
N HIS A 90 9.26 -13.61 14.59
CA HIS A 90 8.13 -12.68 14.42
C HIS A 90 7.70 -12.47 12.96
N LEU A 91 7.56 -13.56 12.20
CA LEU A 91 7.07 -13.51 10.82
C LEU A 91 5.59 -13.14 10.80
N SER A 92 5.24 -12.12 10.02
CA SER A 92 3.87 -11.73 9.75
C SER A 92 3.67 -11.45 8.26
N VAL A 93 2.63 -12.05 7.69
CA VAL A 93 2.14 -11.77 6.35
C VAL A 93 0.73 -11.23 6.47
N ARG A 94 0.51 -10.03 5.96
CA ARG A 94 -0.81 -9.38 6.03
C ARG A 94 -1.16 -8.72 4.71
N SER A 95 -2.44 -8.78 4.33
CA SER A 95 -2.98 -7.88 3.32
C SER A 95 -3.05 -6.46 3.89
N LEU A 96 -2.57 -5.48 3.16
CA LEU A 96 -2.84 -4.09 3.49
C LEU A 96 -4.26 -3.78 2.99
N SER A 97 -5.16 -3.45 3.89
CA SER A 97 -6.44 -2.86 3.51
C SER A 97 -6.17 -1.50 2.89
N SER A 98 -6.58 -1.29 1.63
CA SER A 98 -6.73 0.07 1.13
C SER A 98 -7.85 0.72 1.92
N GLN A 99 -7.52 1.57 2.90
CA GLN A 99 -8.50 2.53 3.38
C GLN A 99 -8.80 3.42 2.17
N THR A 100 -9.95 3.20 1.55
CA THR A 100 -10.62 4.29 0.83
C THR A 100 -10.86 5.34 1.90
N GLN A 101 -10.03 6.37 1.97
CA GLN A 101 -10.49 7.60 2.60
C GLN A 101 -11.74 7.95 1.82
N GLY A 102 -12.90 7.81 2.48
CA GLY A 102 -14.15 8.22 1.88
C GLY A 102 -13.93 9.62 1.37
N LEU A 103 -14.22 9.85 0.08
CA LEU A 103 -14.37 11.21 -0.40
C LEU A 103 -15.22 11.92 0.66
N PRO A 104 -14.81 13.10 1.19
CA PRO A 104 -15.73 13.86 2.02
C PRO A 104 -17.04 13.93 1.22
N PRO A 105 -18.21 13.67 1.84
CA PRO A 105 -19.46 13.74 1.12
C PRO A 105 -19.51 15.06 0.38
N ILE A 106 -19.51 15.04 -0.96
CA ILE A 106 -19.94 16.20 -1.71
C ILE A 106 -21.41 16.36 -1.34
N ALA A 107 -21.68 17.28 -0.42
CA ALA A 107 -23.02 17.59 0.06
C ALA A 107 -23.86 18.00 -1.15
N ARG A 108 -24.60 17.04 -1.72
CA ARG A 108 -25.70 17.33 -2.64
C ARG A 108 -26.89 17.68 -1.76
N GLY A 109 -27.03 18.98 -1.50
CA GLY A 109 -28.23 19.67 -1.05
C GLY A 109 -29.04 19.02 0.06
N GLY A 110 -28.84 19.49 1.30
CA GLY A 110 -29.70 19.09 2.41
C GLY A 110 -29.26 19.64 3.77
N GLN A 111 -28.81 20.90 3.85
CA GLN A 111 -28.80 21.62 5.11
C GLN A 111 -29.66 22.86 4.91
N ASP A 112 -30.80 22.82 5.57
CA ASP A 112 -31.76 23.87 5.77
C ASP A 112 -31.13 25.24 6.09
N ASP A 113 -31.40 26.19 5.20
CA ASP A 113 -31.07 27.61 5.30
C ASP A 113 -31.85 28.30 6.44
N GLN A 114 -31.64 27.90 7.69
CA GLN A 114 -32.14 28.64 8.85
C GLN A 114 -31.31 29.91 9.11
N ASN A 115 -30.04 29.93 8.70
CA ASN A 115 -29.17 31.10 8.85
C ASN A 115 -29.29 32.14 7.73
N ASN A 116 -30.16 31.93 6.73
CA ASN A 116 -30.38 32.90 5.65
C ASN A 116 -31.86 33.29 5.49
N ARG A 117 -32.70 33.01 6.51
CA ARG A 117 -34.14 33.38 6.53
C ARG A 117 -34.47 34.66 7.27
N ASP A 118 -33.47 35.37 7.78
CA ASP A 118 -33.65 36.69 8.43
C ASP A 118 -33.31 37.89 7.53
N TRP A 119 -32.68 37.68 6.38
CA TRP A 119 -32.32 38.79 5.48
C TRP A 119 -33.50 39.30 4.62
N ASP A 120 -34.52 38.47 4.35
CA ASP A 120 -35.62 38.81 3.43
C ASP A 120 -36.98 39.13 4.09
N LYS A 121 -37.01 39.30 5.43
CA LYS A 121 -38.23 39.79 6.12
C LYS A 121 -38.31 41.31 6.24
N SER A 122 -37.32 42.04 5.73
CA SER A 122 -37.25 43.49 5.91
C SER A 122 -37.77 44.33 4.74
N LYS A 123 -38.19 43.75 3.60
CA LYS A 123 -38.68 44.56 2.46
C LYS A 123 -39.97 44.03 1.82
N GLY A 124 -41.10 44.53 2.34
CA GLY A 124 -42.18 45.12 1.55
C GLY A 124 -42.89 44.31 0.44
N ARG A 125 -44.11 43.86 0.75
CA ARG A 125 -45.36 43.97 -0.05
C ARG A 125 -45.28 43.84 -1.60
N GLY A 126 -45.92 42.82 -2.19
CA GLY A 126 -46.48 42.92 -3.56
C GLY A 126 -46.84 41.64 -4.35
N LYS A 127 -48.13 41.25 -4.32
CA LYS A 127 -48.99 40.61 -5.36
C LYS A 127 -48.44 39.63 -6.45
N ALA A 128 -49.01 38.41 -6.40
CA ALA A 128 -49.83 37.71 -7.42
C ALA A 128 -49.29 37.38 -8.85
N LYS A 129 -49.27 36.09 -9.23
CA LYS A 129 -50.21 35.40 -10.17
C LYS A 129 -49.60 34.07 -10.63
N GLY A 130 -50.39 33.00 -10.60
CA GLY A 130 -49.99 31.65 -11.01
C GLY A 130 -49.85 31.46 -12.52
N ARG A 131 -49.26 30.31 -12.88
CA ARG A 131 -49.55 29.56 -14.10
C ARG A 131 -49.01 28.14 -13.95
N ASP A 132 -49.91 27.20 -13.81
CA ASP A 132 -49.65 25.75 -13.82
C ASP A 132 -49.07 25.36 -15.19
N LYS A 133 -48.05 24.51 -15.17
CA LYS A 133 -47.63 23.69 -16.30
C LYS A 133 -47.20 22.35 -15.75
N ASP A 134 -48.15 21.44 -15.70
CA ASP A 134 -47.89 20.01 -15.70
C ASP A 134 -47.19 19.69 -17.03
N GLY A 135 -45.98 19.16 -16.92
CA GLY A 135 -45.16 18.72 -18.03
C GLY A 135 -44.47 17.46 -17.59
N ASP A 136 -45.08 16.34 -17.98
CA ASP A 136 -44.54 14.99 -17.92
C ASP A 136 -43.17 14.88 -18.64
N ASP A 137 -42.49 13.77 -18.37
CA ASP A 137 -41.36 13.21 -19.10
C ASP A 137 -39.95 13.71 -18.74
N ASP A 138 -39.23 12.93 -17.92
CA ASP A 138 -38.07 12.16 -18.39
C ASP A 138 -37.35 11.47 -17.21
N ASP A 139 -37.72 10.20 -16.97
CA ASP A 139 -36.97 9.24 -16.16
C ASP A 139 -35.64 8.89 -16.84
N ASP A 140 -34.63 9.75 -16.77
CA ASP A 140 -33.28 9.48 -17.28
C ASP A 140 -32.36 8.99 -16.14
N ASP A 141 -32.79 7.93 -15.44
CA ASP A 141 -32.04 7.24 -14.39
C ASP A 141 -30.96 6.32 -15.00
N ARG A 142 -30.04 6.91 -15.78
CA ARG A 142 -28.82 6.24 -16.23
C ARG A 142 -27.84 6.18 -15.07
N ASN A 143 -28.07 5.21 -14.19
CA ASN A 143 -27.09 4.67 -13.26
C ASN A 143 -25.92 4.05 -14.05
N GLN A 144 -25.07 4.90 -14.64
CA GLN A 144 -23.80 4.51 -15.19
C GLN A 144 -22.94 4.01 -14.03
N GLY A 145 -22.83 2.68 -13.93
CA GLY A 145 -21.99 2.01 -12.97
C GLY A 145 -20.57 2.54 -13.03
N ARG A 146 -20.26 3.50 -12.15
CA ARG A 146 -18.90 3.96 -11.90
C ARG A 146 -18.16 2.75 -11.33
N ALA A 147 -17.45 2.04 -12.20
CA ALA A 147 -16.61 0.92 -11.82
C ALA A 147 -15.78 1.34 -10.60
N LYS A 148 -16.08 0.74 -9.44
CA LYS A 148 -15.28 0.94 -8.25
C LYS A 148 -13.84 0.57 -8.64
N PRO A 149 -12.83 1.43 -8.42
CA PRO A 149 -11.46 1.07 -8.75
C PRO A 149 -11.15 -0.25 -8.06
N ARG A 150 -10.87 -1.29 -8.84
CA ARG A 150 -10.53 -2.62 -8.31
C ARG A 150 -9.28 -2.44 -7.46
N ALA A 151 -9.45 -2.47 -6.14
CA ALA A 151 -8.36 -2.32 -5.19
C ALA A 151 -7.27 -3.33 -5.56
N GLY A 152 -6.11 -2.84 -5.99
CA GLY A 152 -4.95 -3.67 -6.20
C GLY A 152 -4.65 -4.44 -4.92
N ILE A 153 -4.34 -5.73 -5.03
CA ILE A 153 -3.94 -6.53 -3.88
C ILE A 153 -2.69 -5.88 -3.30
N LYS A 154 -2.81 -5.33 -2.08
CA LYS A 154 -1.69 -4.81 -1.33
C LYS A 154 -1.33 -5.84 -0.27
N MET A 155 -0.06 -6.24 -0.18
CA MET A 155 0.43 -7.19 0.82
C MET A 155 1.69 -6.66 1.49
N THR A 156 1.88 -7.00 2.76
CA THR A 156 3.09 -6.72 3.51
C THR A 156 3.56 -7.99 4.18
N THR A 157 4.82 -8.34 3.95
CA THR A 157 5.55 -9.34 4.74
C THR A 157 6.50 -8.58 5.65
N THR A 158 6.39 -8.77 6.96
CA THR A 158 7.32 -8.22 7.97
C THR A 158 7.92 -9.38 8.74
N MET A 159 9.20 -9.27 9.06
CA MET A 159 9.95 -10.36 9.66
C MET A 159 11.18 -9.84 10.42
N MET A 160 11.55 -10.47 11.53
CA MET A 160 12.90 -10.33 12.10
C MET A 160 13.85 -11.38 11.52
N ILE A 161 15.05 -10.95 11.16
CA ILE A 161 16.20 -11.85 11.08
C ILE A 161 17.08 -11.56 12.28
N ASN A 162 17.03 -12.46 13.27
CA ASN A 162 17.67 -12.28 14.56
C ASN A 162 19.19 -12.56 14.47
N SER A 163 19.58 -13.54 13.64
CA SER A 163 20.98 -13.79 13.33
C SER A 163 21.16 -14.42 11.96
N VAL A 164 22.27 -14.10 11.30
CA VAL A 164 22.80 -14.86 10.16
C VAL A 164 24.24 -15.18 10.51
N LYS A 165 24.50 -16.44 10.85
CA LYS A 165 25.84 -16.90 11.25
C LYS A 165 26.31 -17.95 10.24
N ALA A 166 27.50 -17.75 9.70
CA ALA A 166 28.24 -18.86 9.09
C ALA A 166 28.68 -19.77 10.24
N ALA A 167 28.29 -21.04 10.21
CA ALA A 167 28.87 -22.03 11.10
C ALA A 167 30.32 -22.23 10.63
N GLU A 168 31.27 -21.83 11.47
CA GLU A 168 32.66 -22.23 11.33
C GLU A 168 32.71 -23.74 11.61
N CYS A 169 33.33 -24.49 10.69
CA CYS A 169 33.61 -25.92 10.88
C CYS A 169 34.73 -26.12 11.90
#